data_AF-A0A285X4Z6-F1
#
_entry.id   AF-A0A285X4Z6-F1
#
_cell.length_a   1.000
_cell.length_b   1.000
_cell.length_c   1.000
_cell.angle_alpha   90.00
_cell.angle_beta   90.00
_cell.angle_gamma   90.00
#
_symmetry.space_group_name_H-M   'P 1'
#
loop_
_entity.id
_entity.type
_entity.pdbx_description
1 polymer ?
#
loop_
_entity_poly.entity_id
_entity_poly.type
_entity_poly.pdbx_seq_one_letter_code
_entity_poly.pdbx_strand_id
1 'polypeptide(L)'
;MRKCLFFGSLIGILSLQAPLNAQTSLNLGQSSKFSAEANYLLQDSLKLIKALVYDAADLVRSKGDAAFEEFRQPESQWRNGETYIFILDEKGNMLVHPDTNLENKNQLNLKDVNGRFIVRGILAAAKGGQEKQEGWFHYQWPVPEGLLPRWKSSFVQLVEAPDGKEYVIGSGLYDDQMNKEFVVDLIETAAKQIKKEGRKAFDKFYDPAEVFLVKDTYVFVLDTMGIDLVNPAFRNLEGRNLITQKDTQGKLVVRDMFKAVEKDSTAWIEYMWPKPGDNLSTQKSTYIKKVPLGNSWVLLGAGVYLADAPKINVSKENISPFDLKNFVIDAAAKLEKEGEAAFGEFKMKDWHWFDGKKYVFVCNLDGKVKFHAADPTLEGEIIKYREDALGRLYGRMFLETASSEAGQGWVHYVFPEPGDIFPAWKSSFIKRVTFPSGEEHLVGSGIYNMEMDEFLIEEMVYQAAALVQKEGREAFEKLRDKKGPFYFMDTYVFVLSPDGTELVNPAQPSLERKNLIDMKDLNGKYVVKEELALALDHGSGWLETSWFRPGTNTPSPKMTFVKRVKFRGETFIVGSGYYPTK
;
A
#
# COMPACT_ATOMS: atom_id res chain seq x y z
N MET A 1 43.02 52.94 -2.59
CA MET A 1 43.35 54.09 -3.48
C MET A 1 43.17 53.66 -4.93
N ARG A 2 42.85 54.58 -5.87
CA ARG A 2 42.76 54.40 -7.36
C ARG A 2 41.84 53.24 -7.82
N LYS A 3 40.63 53.44 -8.39
CA LYS A 3 40.16 54.23 -9.56
C LYS A 3 40.78 53.83 -10.92
N CYS A 4 39.93 53.28 -11.80
CA CYS A 4 39.71 53.63 -13.23
C CYS A 4 38.60 52.71 -13.79
N LEU A 5 37.73 53.08 -14.76
CA LEU A 5 37.17 54.40 -15.12
C LEU A 5 35.85 54.16 -15.92
N PHE A 6 35.05 55.22 -16.18
CA PHE A 6 33.66 55.17 -16.67
C PHE A 6 33.51 55.78 -18.09
N PHE A 7 32.61 55.23 -18.90
CA PHE A 7 31.79 55.86 -19.96
C PHE A 7 30.60 54.89 -20.20
N GLY A 8 29.33 55.27 -20.44
CA GLY A 8 28.71 56.57 -20.75
C GLY A 8 28.46 56.71 -22.26
N SER A 9 27.24 56.85 -22.79
CA SER A 9 25.88 56.92 -22.20
C SER A 9 24.87 56.18 -23.13
N LEU A 10 23.55 56.44 -23.34
CA LEU A 10 22.64 57.57 -23.05
C LEU A 10 21.16 57.09 -22.90
N ILE A 11 20.24 58.04 -22.71
CA ILE A 11 18.79 57.96 -22.48
C ILE A 11 17.97 57.48 -23.69
N GLY A 12 16.84 56.78 -23.43
CA GLY A 12 15.70 56.66 -24.36
C GLY A 12 14.39 56.32 -23.62
N ILE A 13 13.52 57.30 -23.37
CA ILE A 13 12.20 57.10 -22.72
C ILE A 13 11.12 57.00 -23.78
N LEU A 14 10.26 55.99 -23.69
CA LEU A 14 8.97 55.96 -24.41
C LEU A 14 7.92 55.18 -23.60
N SER A 15 6.90 55.91 -23.13
CA SER A 15 5.77 55.35 -22.39
C SER A 15 4.56 55.14 -23.30
N LEU A 16 3.98 53.94 -23.28
CA LEU A 16 2.62 53.68 -23.75
C LEU A 16 1.90 52.74 -22.78
N GLN A 17 0.61 52.95 -22.61
CA GLN A 17 -0.24 52.22 -21.68
C GLN A 17 -1.14 51.21 -22.41
N ALA A 18 -1.78 50.35 -21.60
CA ALA A 18 -2.93 49.50 -21.91
C ALA A 18 -2.66 48.18 -22.68
N PRO A 19 -3.47 47.12 -22.44
CA PRO A 19 -4.28 46.82 -21.25
C PRO A 19 -4.11 45.38 -20.71
N LEU A 20 -4.69 45.13 -19.52
CA LEU A 20 -5.02 43.76 -19.10
C LEU A 20 -6.03 43.13 -20.07
N ASN A 21 -5.69 41.98 -20.66
CA ASN A 21 -6.53 40.76 -20.65
C ASN A 21 -5.92 39.65 -21.51
N ALA A 22 -5.40 38.61 -20.87
CA ALA A 22 -5.17 37.29 -21.48
C ALA A 22 -5.27 36.22 -20.39
N GLN A 23 -6.35 35.42 -20.41
CA GLN A 23 -6.45 34.24 -19.55
C GLN A 23 -5.52 33.16 -20.10
N THR A 24 -4.40 32.90 -19.44
CA THR A 24 -3.48 31.81 -19.80
C THR A 24 -4.08 30.46 -19.41
N SER A 25 -4.59 29.74 -20.40
CA SER A 25 -5.02 28.35 -20.27
C SER A 25 -3.83 27.43 -19.97
N LEU A 26 -3.66 27.05 -18.69
CA LEU A 26 -2.55 26.23 -18.21
C LEU A 26 -2.68 24.76 -18.63
N ASN A 27 -2.20 24.47 -19.84
CA ASN A 27 -1.66 23.20 -20.34
C ASN A 27 -2.20 21.87 -19.77
N LEU A 28 -3.34 21.41 -20.30
CA LEU A 28 -3.63 19.97 -20.43
C LEU A 28 -2.63 19.24 -21.37
N GLY A 29 -1.87 20.00 -22.19
CA GLY A 29 -0.91 19.48 -23.16
C GLY A 29 0.47 19.10 -22.61
N GLN A 30 0.78 19.39 -21.34
CA GLN A 30 2.07 18.98 -20.73
C GLN A 30 1.98 17.65 -19.99
N SER A 31 0.95 17.43 -19.17
CA SER A 31 0.73 16.14 -18.49
C SER A 31 0.55 14.98 -19.48
N SER A 32 -0.16 15.22 -20.57
CA SER A 32 -0.35 14.26 -21.68
C SER A 32 0.92 13.96 -22.48
N LYS A 33 1.89 14.89 -22.55
CA LYS A 33 3.22 14.61 -23.10
C LYS A 33 4.07 13.80 -22.12
N PHE A 34 4.13 14.20 -20.85
CA PHE A 34 4.85 13.45 -19.83
C PHE A 34 4.35 12.01 -19.69
N SER A 35 3.03 11.76 -19.76
CA SER A 35 2.50 10.40 -19.74
C SER A 35 2.79 9.62 -21.03
N ALA A 36 2.78 10.27 -22.20
CA ALA A 36 3.16 9.62 -23.46
C ALA A 36 4.66 9.25 -23.49
N GLU A 37 5.55 10.14 -23.05
CA GLU A 37 6.99 9.93 -22.98
C GLU A 37 7.34 8.86 -21.93
N ALA A 38 6.68 8.84 -20.77
CA ALA A 38 6.82 7.78 -19.78
C ALA A 38 6.36 6.40 -20.30
N ASN A 39 5.21 6.34 -20.99
CA ASN A 39 4.72 5.10 -21.61
C ASN A 39 5.65 4.59 -22.74
N TYR A 40 6.32 5.50 -23.45
CA TYR A 40 7.30 5.17 -24.48
C TYR A 40 8.57 4.54 -23.88
N LEU A 41 9.17 5.20 -22.87
CA LEU A 41 10.35 4.70 -22.15
C LEU A 41 10.08 3.34 -21.45
N LEU A 42 8.86 3.15 -20.94
CA LEU A 42 8.38 1.89 -20.36
C LEU A 42 8.37 0.76 -21.40
N GLN A 43 7.77 0.99 -22.57
CA GLN A 43 7.74 -0.02 -23.64
C GLN A 43 9.13 -0.39 -24.13
N ASP A 44 10.05 0.57 -24.22
CA ASP A 44 11.42 0.30 -24.67
C ASP A 44 12.22 -0.49 -23.61
N SER A 45 11.99 -0.25 -22.33
CA SER A 45 12.55 -1.07 -21.23
C SER A 45 12.09 -2.54 -21.29
N LEU A 46 10.80 -2.78 -21.54
CA LEU A 46 10.25 -4.15 -21.69
C LEU A 46 10.80 -4.85 -22.94
N LYS A 47 10.99 -4.13 -24.06
CA LYS A 47 11.64 -4.66 -25.28
C LYS A 47 13.10 -5.02 -25.02
N LEU A 48 13.84 -4.18 -24.30
CA LEU A 48 15.25 -4.40 -23.94
C LEU A 48 15.43 -5.72 -23.18
N ILE A 49 14.58 -6.00 -22.19
CA ILE A 49 14.64 -7.26 -21.43
C ILE A 49 14.31 -8.47 -22.31
N LYS A 50 13.26 -8.41 -23.15
CA LYS A 50 12.93 -9.50 -24.06
C LYS A 50 14.10 -9.79 -25.03
N ALA A 51 14.71 -8.76 -25.59
CA ALA A 51 15.90 -8.88 -26.45
C ALA A 51 17.10 -9.51 -25.70
N LEU A 52 17.46 -8.99 -24.53
CA LEU A 52 18.57 -9.48 -23.71
C LEU A 52 18.43 -10.97 -23.35
N VAL A 53 17.20 -11.44 -23.08
CA VAL A 53 16.91 -12.86 -22.82
C VAL A 53 17.01 -13.71 -24.09
N TYR A 54 16.56 -13.20 -25.25
CA TYR A 54 16.74 -13.90 -26.53
C TYR A 54 18.22 -14.02 -26.92
N ASP A 55 19.00 -12.93 -26.80
CA ASP A 55 20.43 -12.91 -27.11
C ASP A 55 21.21 -13.89 -26.21
N ALA A 56 20.86 -13.96 -24.92
CA ALA A 56 21.43 -14.93 -23.98
C ALA A 56 21.01 -16.37 -24.32
N ALA A 57 19.77 -16.58 -24.76
CA ALA A 57 19.29 -17.89 -25.21
C ALA A 57 19.98 -18.35 -26.49
N ASP A 58 20.22 -17.49 -27.47
CA ASP A 58 20.99 -17.83 -28.67
C ASP A 58 22.47 -18.10 -28.37
N LEU A 59 23.04 -17.43 -27.35
CA LEU A 59 24.37 -17.76 -26.85
C LEU A 59 24.42 -19.16 -26.21
N VAL A 60 23.38 -19.56 -25.47
CA VAL A 60 23.28 -20.93 -24.91
C VAL A 60 22.96 -21.98 -25.98
N ARG A 61 22.12 -21.68 -26.97
CA ARG A 61 21.88 -22.55 -28.16
C ARG A 61 23.16 -22.81 -28.96
N SER A 62 24.15 -21.92 -28.89
CA SER A 62 25.39 -22.03 -29.66
C SER A 62 26.61 -22.51 -28.84
N LYS A 63 26.66 -22.24 -27.53
CA LYS A 63 27.81 -22.59 -26.66
C LYS A 63 27.49 -23.52 -25.48
N GLY A 64 26.21 -23.77 -25.16
CA GLY A 64 25.81 -24.48 -23.95
C GLY A 64 26.36 -23.83 -22.67
N ASP A 65 26.76 -24.66 -21.71
CA ASP A 65 27.32 -24.28 -20.41
C ASP A 65 28.49 -23.28 -20.51
N ALA A 66 29.23 -23.28 -21.63
CA ALA A 66 30.36 -22.36 -21.83
C ALA A 66 29.94 -20.88 -21.96
N ALA A 67 28.67 -20.59 -22.26
CA ALA A 67 28.12 -19.24 -22.20
C ALA A 67 28.02 -18.68 -20.77
N PHE A 68 27.94 -19.55 -19.75
CA PHE A 68 27.61 -19.14 -18.38
C PHE A 68 28.65 -18.20 -17.77
N GLU A 69 29.90 -18.30 -18.19
CA GLU A 69 30.95 -17.42 -17.69
C GLU A 69 30.88 -16.00 -18.26
N GLU A 70 30.35 -15.81 -19.47
CA GLU A 70 30.07 -14.48 -20.01
C GLU A 70 28.98 -13.78 -19.19
N PHE A 71 27.95 -14.52 -18.78
CA PHE A 71 26.84 -13.99 -17.98
C PHE A 71 27.23 -13.59 -16.55
N ARG A 72 28.33 -14.11 -16.00
CA ARG A 72 28.82 -13.74 -14.66
C ARG A 72 29.57 -12.40 -14.63
N GLN A 73 30.13 -11.96 -15.76
CA GLN A 73 31.04 -10.80 -15.79
C GLN A 73 30.31 -9.50 -15.40
N PRO A 74 30.73 -8.80 -14.34
CA PRO A 74 30.17 -7.50 -13.98
C PRO A 74 30.51 -6.44 -15.03
N GLU A 75 29.76 -5.34 -15.05
CA GLU A 75 29.86 -4.25 -16.03
C GLU A 75 29.77 -4.70 -17.50
N SER A 76 29.07 -5.81 -17.75
CA SER A 76 28.82 -6.37 -19.09
C SER A 76 27.36 -6.15 -19.52
N GLN A 77 27.06 -6.37 -20.81
CA GLN A 77 25.67 -6.37 -21.30
C GLN A 77 24.79 -7.41 -20.59
N TRP A 78 25.39 -8.47 -20.06
CA TRP A 78 24.71 -9.57 -19.37
C TRP A 78 24.48 -9.31 -17.88
N ARG A 79 25.21 -8.37 -17.28
CA ARG A 79 25.17 -8.03 -15.85
C ARG A 79 25.70 -6.61 -15.65
N ASN A 80 24.79 -5.65 -15.51
CA ASN A 80 25.07 -4.25 -15.18
C ASN A 80 24.02 -3.74 -14.19
N GLY A 81 24.47 -3.34 -13.00
CA GLY A 81 23.61 -2.88 -11.91
C GLY A 81 22.46 -3.86 -11.59
N GLU A 82 21.23 -3.40 -11.82
CA GLU A 82 20.00 -4.15 -11.53
C GLU A 82 19.61 -5.19 -12.59
N THR A 83 20.15 -5.05 -13.80
CA THR A 83 19.82 -5.88 -14.98
C THR A 83 20.87 -6.98 -15.12
N TYR A 84 20.43 -8.23 -15.05
CA TYR A 84 21.32 -9.39 -15.11
C TYR A 84 20.63 -10.64 -15.65
N ILE A 85 21.39 -11.48 -16.34
CA ILE A 85 21.00 -12.85 -16.67
C ILE A 85 21.01 -13.72 -15.41
N PHE A 86 19.98 -14.54 -15.25
CA PHE A 86 19.98 -15.70 -14.35
C PHE A 86 19.58 -16.96 -15.13
N ILE A 87 20.06 -18.12 -14.69
CA ILE A 87 19.80 -19.42 -15.34
C ILE A 87 19.42 -20.47 -14.30
N LEU A 88 18.38 -21.25 -14.63
CA LEU A 88 17.87 -22.38 -13.86
C LEU A 88 17.87 -23.65 -14.74
N ASP A 89 18.06 -24.82 -14.15
CA ASP A 89 17.69 -26.09 -14.80
C ASP A 89 16.19 -26.42 -14.63
N GLU A 90 15.72 -27.44 -15.35
CA GLU A 90 14.34 -27.97 -15.22
C GLU A 90 13.92 -28.38 -13.79
N LYS A 91 14.89 -28.61 -12.90
CA LYS A 91 14.69 -29.01 -11.49
C LYS A 91 14.71 -27.80 -10.55
N GLY A 92 14.91 -26.59 -11.05
CA GLY A 92 15.01 -25.37 -10.25
C GLY A 92 16.31 -25.21 -9.47
N ASN A 93 17.40 -25.84 -9.92
CA ASN A 93 18.75 -25.52 -9.45
C ASN A 93 19.24 -24.25 -10.14
N MET A 94 19.72 -23.27 -9.37
CA MET A 94 20.28 -22.03 -9.92
C MET A 94 21.69 -22.30 -10.46
N LEU A 95 21.97 -21.94 -11.71
CA LEU A 95 23.24 -22.20 -12.39
C LEU A 95 24.05 -20.93 -12.66
N VAL A 96 23.37 -19.79 -12.82
CA VAL A 96 23.97 -18.45 -12.95
C VAL A 96 23.14 -17.47 -12.14
N HIS A 97 23.75 -16.72 -11.22
CA HIS A 97 23.11 -15.59 -10.53
C HIS A 97 24.15 -14.62 -9.92
N PRO A 98 23.92 -13.29 -9.89
CA PRO A 98 24.85 -12.32 -9.30
C PRO A 98 25.21 -12.57 -7.83
N ASP A 99 24.25 -13.08 -7.04
CA ASP A 99 24.51 -13.68 -5.73
C ASP A 99 24.90 -15.15 -5.89
N THR A 100 26.21 -15.40 -5.83
CA THR A 100 26.81 -16.73 -5.95
C THR A 100 26.45 -17.67 -4.80
N ASN A 101 25.86 -17.16 -3.71
CA ASN A 101 25.31 -18.01 -2.64
C ASN A 101 24.06 -18.78 -3.10
N LEU A 102 23.41 -18.39 -4.21
CA LEU A 102 22.28 -19.13 -4.76
C LEU A 102 22.68 -20.23 -5.75
N GLU A 103 23.82 -20.08 -6.43
CA GLU A 103 24.30 -21.04 -7.45
C GLU A 103 24.55 -22.44 -6.90
N ASN A 104 24.35 -23.45 -7.76
CA ASN A 104 24.49 -24.89 -7.49
C ASN A 104 23.60 -25.42 -6.34
N LYS A 105 22.55 -24.69 -5.96
CA LYS A 105 21.56 -25.08 -4.96
C LYS A 105 20.17 -25.16 -5.58
N ASN A 106 19.34 -26.07 -5.07
CA ASN A 106 17.94 -26.15 -5.45
C ASN A 106 17.12 -25.02 -4.80
N GLN A 107 16.44 -24.23 -5.62
CA GLN A 107 15.71 -23.04 -5.20
C GLN A 107 14.18 -23.19 -5.36
N LEU A 108 13.64 -24.42 -5.59
CA LEU A 108 12.20 -24.65 -5.75
C LEU A 108 11.34 -24.21 -4.54
N ASN A 109 11.95 -24.06 -3.37
CA ASN A 109 11.29 -23.63 -2.14
C ASN A 109 11.59 -22.17 -1.76
N LEU A 110 12.33 -21.45 -2.60
CA LEU A 110 12.61 -20.03 -2.43
C LEU A 110 11.32 -19.22 -2.57
N LYS A 111 11.05 -18.35 -1.59
CA LYS A 111 9.85 -17.53 -1.50
C LYS A 111 10.21 -16.04 -1.42
N ASP A 112 9.35 -15.19 -1.95
CA ASP A 112 9.37 -13.76 -1.61
C ASP A 112 8.73 -13.47 -0.24
N VAL A 113 8.72 -12.20 0.16
CA VAL A 113 8.13 -11.77 1.45
C VAL A 113 6.60 -11.89 1.51
N ASN A 114 5.92 -12.14 0.38
CA ASN A 114 4.50 -12.45 0.31
C ASN A 114 4.24 -13.97 0.35
N GLY A 115 5.31 -14.79 0.40
CA GLY A 115 5.24 -16.25 0.43
C GLY A 115 5.14 -16.93 -0.93
N ARG A 116 5.23 -16.16 -2.04
CA ARG A 116 5.13 -16.66 -3.42
C ARG A 116 6.38 -17.45 -3.80
N PHE A 117 6.21 -18.68 -4.29
CA PHE A 117 7.34 -19.54 -4.71
C PHE A 117 7.95 -19.04 -6.03
N ILE A 118 9.10 -18.35 -5.93
CA ILE A 118 9.72 -17.62 -7.04
C ILE A 118 10.08 -18.55 -8.20
N VAL A 119 10.89 -19.57 -7.93
CA VAL A 119 11.43 -20.46 -8.98
C VAL A 119 10.35 -21.36 -9.58
N ARG A 120 9.35 -21.79 -8.79
CA ARG A 120 8.21 -22.54 -9.33
C ARG A 120 7.41 -21.71 -10.33
N GLY A 121 7.20 -20.43 -10.03
CA GLY A 121 6.53 -19.49 -10.93
C GLY A 121 7.31 -19.21 -12.20
N ILE A 122 8.63 -19.02 -12.09
CA ILE A 122 9.54 -18.90 -13.24
C ILE A 122 9.48 -20.13 -14.16
N LEU A 123 9.61 -21.33 -13.60
CA LEU A 123 9.53 -22.57 -14.39
C LEU A 123 8.15 -22.75 -15.04
N ALA A 124 7.08 -22.35 -14.34
CA ALA A 124 5.72 -22.38 -14.88
C ALA A 124 5.48 -21.34 -15.99
N ALA A 125 6.08 -20.15 -15.90
CA ALA A 125 6.00 -19.13 -16.95
C ALA A 125 6.74 -19.59 -18.23
N ALA A 126 7.98 -20.07 -18.10
CA ALA A 126 8.76 -20.59 -19.22
C ALA A 126 8.11 -21.82 -19.90
N LYS A 127 7.38 -22.66 -19.15
CA LYS A 127 6.66 -23.83 -19.71
C LYS A 127 5.18 -23.57 -20.00
N GLY A 128 4.69 -22.33 -19.84
CA GLY A 128 3.25 -22.00 -19.83
C GLY A 128 2.70 -21.29 -21.07
N GLY A 129 3.55 -20.69 -21.90
CA GLY A 129 3.14 -19.98 -23.11
C GLY A 129 2.54 -20.91 -24.16
N GLN A 130 1.48 -20.47 -24.85
CA GLN A 130 0.67 -21.33 -25.72
C GLN A 130 1.25 -21.50 -27.15
N GLU A 131 2.08 -20.55 -27.60
CA GLU A 131 2.73 -20.57 -28.93
C GLU A 131 4.26 -20.63 -28.84
N LYS A 132 4.81 -20.38 -27.64
CA LYS A 132 6.24 -20.33 -27.35
C LYS A 132 6.50 -20.71 -25.90
N GLN A 133 7.67 -21.26 -25.60
CA GLN A 133 8.11 -21.59 -24.25
C GLN A 133 8.78 -20.37 -23.57
N GLU A 134 8.02 -19.29 -23.40
CA GLU A 134 8.46 -18.05 -22.77
C GLU A 134 7.31 -17.36 -22.03
N GLY A 135 7.62 -16.46 -21.08
CA GLY A 135 6.61 -15.71 -20.34
C GLY A 135 7.18 -14.73 -19.31
N TRP A 136 6.30 -13.95 -18.70
CA TRP A 136 6.64 -13.07 -17.56
C TRP A 136 6.31 -13.73 -16.22
N PHE A 137 7.11 -13.44 -15.20
CA PHE A 137 6.78 -13.75 -13.81
C PHE A 137 7.14 -12.59 -12.86
N HIS A 138 6.29 -12.36 -11.86
CA HIS A 138 6.34 -11.18 -10.99
C HIS A 138 6.37 -11.57 -9.51
N TYR A 139 7.36 -11.05 -8.78
CA TYR A 139 7.66 -11.42 -7.38
C TYR A 139 8.40 -10.27 -6.69
N GLN A 140 8.49 -10.27 -5.36
CA GLN A 140 9.37 -9.33 -4.66
C GLN A 140 10.78 -9.91 -4.47
N TRP A 141 11.81 -9.11 -4.76
CA TRP A 141 13.19 -9.57 -4.80
C TRP A 141 14.17 -8.49 -4.32
N PRO A 142 15.22 -8.82 -3.55
CA PRO A 142 16.28 -7.87 -3.21
C PRO A 142 16.89 -7.23 -4.45
N VAL A 143 17.14 -5.93 -4.38
CA VAL A 143 18.01 -5.22 -5.33
C VAL A 143 19.46 -5.52 -4.94
N PRO A 144 20.40 -5.67 -5.88
CA PRO A 144 21.82 -5.55 -5.56
C PRO A 144 22.06 -4.29 -4.72
N GLU A 145 22.76 -4.44 -3.59
CA GLU A 145 23.08 -3.38 -2.62
C GLU A 145 21.87 -2.68 -1.95
N GLY A 146 20.63 -3.07 -2.27
CA GLY A 146 19.41 -2.45 -1.76
C GLY A 146 18.93 -3.01 -0.41
N LEU A 147 18.39 -2.12 0.44
CA LEU A 147 17.91 -2.47 1.78
C LEU A 147 16.63 -3.35 1.78
N LEU A 148 15.69 -3.06 0.86
CA LEU A 148 14.37 -3.69 0.79
C LEU A 148 14.16 -4.46 -0.52
N PRO A 149 13.36 -5.54 -0.50
CA PRO A 149 12.97 -6.25 -1.71
C PRO A 149 11.92 -5.46 -2.50
N ARG A 150 12.14 -5.32 -3.81
CA ARG A 150 11.25 -4.58 -4.71
C ARG A 150 10.49 -5.52 -5.63
N TRP A 151 9.36 -5.06 -6.19
CA TRP A 151 8.67 -5.83 -7.22
C TRP A 151 9.57 -5.97 -8.44
N LYS A 152 9.93 -7.21 -8.82
CA LYS A 152 10.69 -7.53 -10.04
C LYS A 152 9.78 -8.21 -11.05
N SER A 153 9.77 -7.68 -12.28
CA SER A 153 9.16 -8.29 -13.47
C SER A 153 10.28 -8.99 -14.24
N SER A 154 10.29 -10.32 -14.24
CA SER A 154 11.29 -11.11 -14.98
C SER A 154 10.66 -11.80 -16.19
N PHE A 155 11.25 -11.61 -17.38
CA PHE A 155 10.94 -12.38 -18.58
C PHE A 155 11.85 -13.59 -18.62
N VAL A 156 11.28 -14.74 -18.99
CA VAL A 156 11.98 -16.04 -18.99
C VAL A 156 11.67 -16.83 -20.26
N GLN A 157 12.66 -17.54 -20.79
CA GLN A 157 12.53 -18.44 -21.95
C GLN A 157 13.17 -19.80 -21.63
N LEU A 158 12.51 -20.88 -22.03
CA LEU A 158 13.09 -22.22 -22.05
C LEU A 158 13.96 -22.39 -23.30
N VAL A 159 15.13 -23.00 -23.14
CA VAL A 159 16.08 -23.23 -24.23
C VAL A 159 16.74 -24.60 -24.11
N GLU A 160 16.92 -25.26 -25.26
CA GLU A 160 17.70 -26.48 -25.38
C GLU A 160 19.13 -26.12 -25.81
N ALA A 161 20.13 -26.66 -25.09
CA ALA A 161 21.55 -26.49 -25.39
C ALA A 161 22.05 -27.56 -26.39
N PRO A 162 23.23 -27.38 -27.04
CA PRO A 162 23.79 -28.33 -28.01
C PRO A 162 23.96 -29.78 -27.54
N ASP A 163 23.93 -30.04 -26.23
CA ASP A 163 24.02 -31.37 -25.63
C ASP A 163 22.66 -31.94 -25.14
N GLY A 164 21.55 -31.27 -25.48
CA GLY A 164 20.19 -31.71 -25.17
C GLY A 164 19.70 -31.35 -23.75
N LYS A 165 20.44 -30.52 -23.00
CA LYS A 165 19.96 -30.00 -21.71
C LYS A 165 18.93 -28.88 -21.90
N GLU A 166 17.84 -28.91 -21.13
CA GLU A 166 16.91 -27.78 -20.99
C GLU A 166 17.36 -26.81 -19.90
N TYR A 167 17.36 -25.51 -20.22
CA TYR A 167 17.59 -24.41 -19.28
C TYR A 167 16.47 -23.38 -19.36
N VAL A 168 16.13 -22.76 -18.23
CA VAL A 168 15.30 -21.54 -18.18
C VAL A 168 16.21 -20.35 -17.92
N ILE A 169 16.32 -19.47 -18.92
CA ILE A 169 17.10 -18.23 -18.87
C ILE A 169 16.14 -17.07 -18.63
N GLY A 170 16.55 -16.09 -17.83
CA GLY A 170 15.76 -14.87 -17.65
C GLY A 170 16.56 -13.65 -17.23
N SER A 171 15.89 -12.50 -17.32
CA SER A 171 16.32 -11.19 -16.83
C SER A 171 15.08 -10.37 -16.46
N GLY A 172 15.22 -9.26 -15.74
CA GLY A 172 14.06 -8.50 -15.29
C GLY A 172 14.35 -7.14 -14.65
N LEU A 173 13.32 -6.29 -14.66
CA LEU A 173 13.30 -4.90 -14.16
C LEU A 173 12.63 -4.83 -12.79
N TYR A 174 12.98 -3.82 -11.99
CA TYR A 174 12.35 -3.54 -10.69
C TYR A 174 11.39 -2.34 -10.75
N ASP A 175 10.39 -2.31 -9.86
CA ASP A 175 9.33 -1.30 -9.68
C ASP A 175 8.48 -0.95 -10.92
N ASP A 176 8.68 -1.69 -12.02
CA ASP A 176 8.02 -1.63 -13.33
C ASP A 176 6.50 -1.40 -13.27
N GLN A 177 5.96 -0.63 -14.24
CA GLN A 177 4.51 -0.41 -14.33
C GLN A 177 3.83 -1.69 -14.83
N MET A 178 2.66 -2.02 -14.28
CA MET A 178 1.97 -3.22 -14.73
C MET A 178 1.53 -3.06 -16.20
N ASN A 179 1.95 -4.00 -17.04
CA ASN A 179 1.70 -3.94 -18.47
C ASN A 179 0.40 -4.67 -18.86
N LYS A 180 -0.10 -4.37 -20.07
CA LYS A 180 -1.36 -4.94 -20.57
C LYS A 180 -1.25 -6.40 -21.04
N GLU A 181 -0.06 -6.92 -21.31
CA GLU A 181 0.15 -8.35 -21.62
C GLU A 181 -0.17 -9.20 -20.39
N PHE A 182 0.49 -8.90 -19.25
CA PHE A 182 0.29 -9.60 -17.98
C PHE A 182 -1.18 -9.62 -17.53
N VAL A 183 -1.89 -8.50 -17.66
CA VAL A 183 -3.31 -8.42 -17.26
C VAL A 183 -4.22 -9.33 -18.08
N VAL A 184 -3.90 -9.59 -19.36
CA VAL A 184 -4.61 -10.58 -20.18
C VAL A 184 -4.27 -11.99 -19.71
N ASP A 185 -2.98 -12.32 -19.57
CA ASP A 185 -2.53 -13.65 -19.10
C ASP A 185 -3.09 -14.00 -17.72
N LEU A 186 -3.20 -13.01 -16.84
CA LEU A 186 -3.77 -13.16 -15.50
C LEU A 186 -5.26 -13.52 -15.56
N ILE A 187 -6.02 -12.85 -16.42
CA ILE A 187 -7.46 -13.09 -16.61
C ILE A 187 -7.72 -14.41 -17.32
N GLU A 188 -6.88 -14.80 -18.29
CA GLU A 188 -6.94 -16.15 -18.87
C GLU A 188 -6.62 -17.23 -17.84
N THR A 189 -5.65 -16.98 -16.96
CA THR A 189 -5.30 -17.91 -15.87
C THR A 189 -6.43 -18.03 -14.85
N ALA A 190 -7.04 -16.92 -14.44
CA ALA A 190 -8.20 -16.91 -13.55
C ALA A 190 -9.42 -17.62 -14.20
N ALA A 191 -9.68 -17.38 -15.49
CA ALA A 191 -10.72 -18.07 -16.25
C ALA A 191 -10.48 -19.59 -16.34
N LYS A 192 -9.22 -20.01 -16.55
CA LYS A 192 -8.80 -21.43 -16.53
C LYS A 192 -9.06 -22.06 -15.15
N GLN A 193 -8.78 -21.36 -14.03
CA GLN A 193 -9.08 -21.85 -12.68
C GLN A 193 -10.59 -21.99 -12.44
N ILE A 194 -11.40 -20.97 -12.76
CA ILE A 194 -12.88 -21.03 -12.59
C ILE A 194 -13.50 -22.13 -13.44
N LYS A 195 -13.04 -22.32 -14.68
CA LYS A 195 -13.51 -23.41 -15.55
C LYS A 195 -13.19 -24.81 -14.98
N LYS A 196 -12.09 -24.94 -14.23
CA LYS A 196 -11.63 -26.20 -13.62
C LYS A 196 -12.28 -26.49 -12.27
N GLU A 197 -12.46 -25.47 -11.43
CA GLU A 197 -12.76 -25.63 -9.98
C GLU A 197 -14.04 -24.88 -9.55
N GLY A 198 -14.71 -24.17 -10.46
CA GLY A 198 -15.92 -23.39 -10.19
C GLY A 198 -15.66 -22.28 -9.17
N ARG A 199 -16.60 -22.09 -8.24
CA ARG A 199 -16.47 -21.11 -7.16
C ARG A 199 -15.28 -21.36 -6.21
N LYS A 200 -14.71 -22.58 -6.16
CA LYS A 200 -13.51 -22.87 -5.35
C LYS A 200 -12.24 -22.18 -5.86
N ALA A 201 -12.25 -21.71 -7.11
CA ALA A 201 -11.17 -20.87 -7.63
C ALA A 201 -11.10 -19.50 -6.93
N PHE A 202 -12.20 -19.02 -6.36
CA PHE A 202 -12.29 -17.68 -5.75
C PHE A 202 -11.36 -17.52 -4.54
N ASP A 203 -11.19 -18.59 -3.75
CA ASP A 203 -10.32 -18.58 -2.57
C ASP A 203 -8.86 -18.21 -2.93
N LYS A 204 -8.40 -18.64 -4.12
CA LYS A 204 -7.05 -18.35 -4.64
C LYS A 204 -6.86 -16.88 -5.02
N PHE A 205 -7.93 -16.15 -5.28
CA PHE A 205 -7.85 -14.74 -5.69
C PHE A 205 -7.54 -13.80 -4.50
N TYR A 206 -7.61 -14.32 -3.26
CA TYR A 206 -7.22 -13.61 -2.04
C TYR A 206 -5.80 -13.94 -1.54
N ASP A 207 -5.19 -15.02 -2.01
CA ASP A 207 -3.87 -15.46 -1.52
C ASP A 207 -2.74 -14.62 -2.15
N PRO A 208 -1.95 -13.87 -1.36
CA PRO A 208 -0.84 -13.08 -1.90
C PRO A 208 0.32 -13.95 -2.45
N ALA A 209 0.39 -15.24 -2.08
CA ALA A 209 1.35 -16.17 -2.66
C ALA A 209 0.94 -16.65 -4.08
N GLU A 210 -0.35 -16.65 -4.39
CA GLU A 210 -0.89 -16.96 -5.73
C GLU A 210 -0.69 -15.77 -6.70
N VAL A 211 -0.82 -16.02 -8.00
CA VAL A 211 -0.53 -15.00 -9.04
C VAL A 211 -1.57 -13.87 -9.13
N PHE A 212 -2.72 -13.99 -8.46
CA PHE A 212 -3.92 -13.16 -8.67
C PHE A 212 -3.90 -11.78 -7.99
N LEU A 213 -2.85 -11.48 -7.22
CA LEU A 213 -2.60 -10.20 -6.58
C LEU A 213 -1.13 -9.80 -6.78
N VAL A 214 -0.86 -8.77 -7.59
CA VAL A 214 0.51 -8.33 -7.94
C VAL A 214 0.57 -6.81 -7.96
N LYS A 215 1.42 -6.22 -7.11
CA LYS A 215 1.51 -4.75 -6.94
C LYS A 215 0.13 -4.16 -6.62
N ASP A 216 -0.42 -3.33 -7.51
CA ASP A 216 -1.75 -2.73 -7.45
C ASP A 216 -2.78 -3.44 -8.35
N THR A 217 -2.36 -4.49 -9.07
CA THR A 217 -3.20 -5.28 -9.97
C THR A 217 -3.79 -6.50 -9.25
N TYR A 218 -5.09 -6.70 -9.40
CA TYR A 218 -5.86 -7.75 -8.75
C TYR A 218 -6.99 -8.25 -9.66
N VAL A 219 -7.41 -9.51 -9.46
CA VAL A 219 -8.62 -10.06 -10.10
C VAL A 219 -9.85 -9.75 -9.23
N PHE A 220 -10.89 -9.19 -9.84
CA PHE A 220 -12.23 -9.11 -9.27
C PHE A 220 -13.24 -9.94 -10.08
N VAL A 221 -14.37 -10.31 -9.47
CA VAL A 221 -15.40 -11.15 -10.11
C VAL A 221 -16.80 -10.62 -9.81
N LEU A 222 -17.60 -10.31 -10.84
CA LEU A 222 -19.00 -9.90 -10.71
C LEU A 222 -19.96 -10.99 -11.20
N ASP A 223 -21.15 -11.08 -10.59
CA ASP A 223 -22.26 -11.90 -11.09
C ASP A 223 -23.05 -11.22 -12.22
N THR A 224 -24.03 -11.92 -12.81
CA THR A 224 -24.82 -11.41 -13.94
C THR A 224 -25.79 -10.26 -13.60
N MET A 225 -25.94 -9.91 -12.32
CA MET A 225 -26.71 -8.74 -11.85
C MET A 225 -25.81 -7.55 -11.50
N GLY A 226 -24.48 -7.72 -11.55
CA GLY A 226 -23.52 -6.73 -11.09
C GLY A 226 -23.25 -6.77 -9.58
N ILE A 227 -23.55 -7.88 -8.91
CA ILE A 227 -23.12 -8.12 -7.52
C ILE A 227 -21.63 -8.50 -7.52
N ASP A 228 -20.84 -7.82 -6.71
CA ASP A 228 -19.43 -8.17 -6.51
C ASP A 228 -19.29 -9.46 -5.69
N LEU A 229 -18.59 -10.45 -6.23
CA LEU A 229 -18.41 -11.79 -5.63
C LEU A 229 -17.02 -11.99 -5.05
N VAL A 230 -16.02 -11.26 -5.55
CA VAL A 230 -14.61 -11.38 -5.16
C VAL A 230 -13.93 -10.05 -5.45
N ASN A 231 -13.38 -9.38 -4.43
CA ASN A 231 -12.64 -8.14 -4.64
C ASN A 231 -11.51 -7.98 -3.59
N PRO A 232 -10.38 -8.70 -3.73
CA PRO A 232 -9.33 -8.77 -2.71
C PRO A 232 -8.72 -7.40 -2.35
N ALA A 233 -8.82 -6.41 -3.24
CA ALA A 233 -8.40 -5.03 -2.99
C ALA A 233 -9.45 -4.14 -2.31
N PHE A 234 -10.75 -4.43 -2.49
CA PHE A 234 -11.88 -3.62 -2.03
C PHE A 234 -12.99 -4.52 -1.46
N ARG A 235 -12.64 -5.34 -0.46
CA ARG A 235 -13.52 -6.39 0.10
C ARG A 235 -14.84 -5.86 0.67
N ASN A 236 -14.88 -4.58 1.03
CA ASN A 236 -16.09 -3.85 1.42
C ASN A 236 -17.18 -3.79 0.33
N LEU A 237 -16.85 -4.08 -0.94
CA LEU A 237 -17.77 -4.13 -2.07
C LEU A 237 -18.42 -5.51 -2.24
N GLU A 238 -17.81 -6.58 -1.70
CA GLU A 238 -18.33 -7.95 -1.79
C GLU A 238 -19.78 -8.03 -1.28
N GLY A 239 -20.66 -8.64 -2.08
CA GLY A 239 -22.10 -8.73 -1.83
C GLY A 239 -22.93 -7.49 -2.20
N ARG A 240 -22.31 -6.35 -2.57
CA ARG A 240 -23.05 -5.17 -3.06
C ARG A 240 -23.36 -5.29 -4.55
N ASN A 241 -24.53 -4.82 -4.96
CA ASN A 241 -24.82 -4.60 -6.38
C ASN A 241 -24.27 -3.24 -6.84
N LEU A 242 -23.43 -3.26 -7.87
CA LEU A 242 -22.70 -2.10 -8.39
C LEU A 242 -23.25 -1.58 -9.75
N ILE A 243 -24.40 -2.08 -10.23
CA ILE A 243 -24.96 -1.74 -11.57
C ILE A 243 -25.40 -0.26 -11.73
N THR A 244 -25.53 0.46 -10.62
CA THR A 244 -25.81 1.89 -10.51
C THR A 244 -24.61 2.71 -10.01
N GLN A 245 -23.51 2.05 -9.64
CA GLN A 245 -22.34 2.74 -9.09
C GLN A 245 -21.68 3.61 -10.16
N LYS A 246 -21.27 4.81 -9.74
CA LYS A 246 -20.52 5.76 -10.57
C LYS A 246 -19.07 5.87 -10.10
N ASP A 247 -18.16 6.15 -11.03
CA ASP A 247 -16.84 6.66 -10.68
C ASP A 247 -16.88 8.18 -10.38
N THR A 248 -15.72 8.77 -10.05
CA THR A 248 -15.60 10.21 -9.74
C THR A 248 -15.85 11.14 -10.94
N GLN A 249 -15.97 10.61 -12.16
CA GLN A 249 -16.41 11.36 -13.36
C GLN A 249 -17.86 11.05 -13.74
N GLY A 250 -18.59 10.27 -12.92
CA GLY A 250 -19.99 9.95 -13.09
C GLY A 250 -20.28 8.74 -13.99
N LYS A 251 -19.25 8.01 -14.45
CA LYS A 251 -19.40 6.87 -15.36
C LYS A 251 -19.95 5.64 -14.64
N LEU A 252 -20.94 4.98 -15.25
CA LEU A 252 -21.59 3.78 -14.71
C LEU A 252 -20.76 2.51 -14.98
N VAL A 253 -19.60 2.41 -14.30
CA VAL A 253 -18.52 1.44 -14.57
C VAL A 253 -19.01 0.04 -14.91
N VAL A 254 -19.74 -0.61 -13.99
CA VAL A 254 -20.19 -2.01 -14.15
C VAL A 254 -21.24 -2.17 -15.25
N ARG A 255 -22.07 -1.15 -15.50
CA ARG A 255 -23.03 -1.16 -16.60
C ARG A 255 -22.35 -1.09 -17.96
N ASP A 256 -21.30 -0.27 -18.06
CA ASP A 256 -20.52 -0.15 -19.30
C ASP A 256 -19.61 -1.37 -19.52
N MET A 257 -19.12 -2.01 -18.45
CA MET A 257 -18.48 -3.33 -18.53
C MET A 257 -19.41 -4.38 -19.15
N PHE A 258 -20.66 -4.48 -18.71
CA PHE A 258 -21.59 -5.47 -19.26
C PHE A 258 -21.92 -5.22 -20.74
N LYS A 259 -22.23 -3.97 -21.13
CA LYS A 259 -22.42 -3.60 -22.56
C LYS A 259 -21.21 -4.00 -23.41
N ALA A 260 -19.99 -3.80 -22.91
CA ALA A 260 -18.78 -4.14 -23.65
C ALA A 260 -18.66 -5.65 -23.90
N VAL A 261 -19.13 -6.51 -22.97
CA VAL A 261 -19.15 -7.97 -23.13
C VAL A 261 -20.47 -8.58 -23.65
N GLU A 262 -21.39 -7.75 -24.14
CA GLU A 262 -22.55 -8.20 -24.92
C GLU A 262 -22.16 -8.51 -26.36
N LYS A 263 -21.21 -7.75 -26.94
CA LYS A 263 -20.74 -7.90 -28.32
C LYS A 263 -19.62 -8.93 -28.46
N ASP A 264 -18.57 -8.80 -27.64
CA ASP A 264 -17.36 -9.62 -27.69
C ASP A 264 -17.14 -10.26 -26.31
N SER A 265 -16.60 -11.48 -26.21
CA SER A 265 -16.47 -12.16 -24.89
C SER A 265 -15.48 -11.51 -23.91
N THR A 266 -14.72 -10.53 -24.39
CA THR A 266 -13.64 -9.82 -23.69
C THR A 266 -13.56 -8.38 -24.16
N ALA A 267 -13.21 -7.44 -23.28
CA ALA A 267 -13.02 -6.03 -23.64
C ALA A 267 -11.98 -5.33 -22.76
N TRP A 268 -11.50 -4.17 -23.20
CA TRP A 268 -10.80 -3.20 -22.36
C TRP A 268 -11.76 -2.03 -22.05
N ILE A 269 -11.76 -1.56 -20.80
CA ILE A 269 -12.56 -0.41 -20.36
C ILE A 269 -11.78 0.49 -19.41
N GLU A 270 -11.91 1.79 -19.57
CA GLU A 270 -11.24 2.80 -18.73
C GLU A 270 -12.23 3.57 -17.87
N TYR A 271 -11.86 3.85 -16.63
CA TYR A 271 -12.68 4.51 -15.61
C TYR A 271 -11.79 5.01 -14.46
N MET A 272 -12.33 5.88 -13.61
CA MET A 272 -11.63 6.33 -12.40
C MET A 272 -11.83 5.32 -11.27
N TRP A 273 -10.75 4.91 -10.60
CA TRP A 273 -10.81 4.00 -9.45
C TRP A 273 -9.61 4.20 -8.52
N PRO A 274 -9.76 4.08 -7.19
CA PRO A 274 -8.61 4.11 -6.28
C PRO A 274 -7.64 2.95 -6.53
N LYS A 275 -6.37 3.14 -6.16
CA LYS A 275 -5.39 2.05 -6.00
C LYS A 275 -5.69 1.26 -4.71
N PRO A 276 -5.31 -0.02 -4.60
CA PRO A 276 -5.50 -0.77 -3.35
C PRO A 276 -4.81 -0.08 -2.17
N GLY A 277 -5.55 0.23 -1.11
CA GLY A 277 -5.07 0.99 0.06
C GLY A 277 -5.07 2.52 -0.09
N ASP A 278 -5.45 3.04 -1.26
CA ASP A 278 -5.63 4.48 -1.54
C ASP A 278 -7.14 4.84 -1.50
N ASN A 279 -7.45 6.11 -1.29
CA ASN A 279 -8.80 6.68 -1.42
C ASN A 279 -8.94 7.57 -2.69
N LEU A 280 -7.84 8.07 -3.25
CA LEU A 280 -7.86 8.96 -4.41
C LEU A 280 -8.05 8.14 -5.68
N SER A 281 -9.08 8.48 -6.45
CA SER A 281 -9.34 7.79 -7.71
C SER A 281 -8.32 8.18 -8.78
N THR A 282 -7.65 7.16 -9.31
CA THR A 282 -6.66 7.21 -10.41
C THR A 282 -7.28 6.71 -11.72
N GLN A 283 -6.69 6.97 -12.88
CA GLN A 283 -7.21 6.41 -14.15
C GLN A 283 -6.81 4.94 -14.28
N LYS A 284 -7.81 4.05 -14.26
CA LYS A 284 -7.62 2.60 -14.44
C LYS A 284 -8.07 2.15 -15.81
N SER A 285 -7.32 1.23 -16.42
CA SER A 285 -7.65 0.53 -17.65
C SER A 285 -7.73 -0.97 -17.35
N THR A 286 -8.91 -1.54 -17.45
CA THR A 286 -9.23 -2.90 -17.00
C THR A 286 -9.59 -3.78 -18.19
N TYR A 287 -8.94 -4.95 -18.29
CA TYR A 287 -9.38 -6.04 -19.15
C TYR A 287 -10.46 -6.83 -18.43
N ILE A 288 -11.58 -7.07 -19.11
CA ILE A 288 -12.70 -7.84 -18.59
C ILE A 288 -13.00 -9.05 -19.48
N LYS A 289 -13.41 -10.17 -18.87
CA LYS A 289 -13.75 -11.41 -19.57
C LYS A 289 -15.01 -12.06 -19.02
N LYS A 290 -15.89 -12.49 -19.93
CA LYS A 290 -17.08 -13.29 -19.66
C LYS A 290 -16.71 -14.78 -19.54
N VAL A 291 -16.88 -15.37 -18.36
CA VAL A 291 -16.47 -16.76 -18.06
C VAL A 291 -17.67 -17.60 -17.61
N PRO A 292 -17.95 -18.76 -18.24
CA PRO A 292 -19.01 -19.66 -17.80
C PRO A 292 -18.79 -20.20 -16.38
N LEU A 293 -19.87 -20.28 -15.59
CA LEU A 293 -19.89 -20.81 -14.23
C LEU A 293 -21.19 -21.58 -14.00
N GLY A 294 -21.15 -22.90 -14.24
CA GLY A 294 -22.34 -23.75 -14.23
C GLY A 294 -23.33 -23.33 -15.32
N ASN A 295 -24.60 -23.18 -14.95
CA ASN A 295 -25.68 -22.75 -15.86
C ASN A 295 -25.75 -21.22 -16.05
N SER A 296 -24.75 -20.47 -15.57
CA SER A 296 -24.65 -19.02 -15.71
C SER A 296 -23.21 -18.64 -16.08
N TRP A 297 -22.85 -17.37 -15.93
CA TRP A 297 -21.51 -16.84 -16.16
C TRP A 297 -21.17 -15.77 -15.12
N VAL A 298 -19.89 -15.41 -15.03
CA VAL A 298 -19.37 -14.31 -14.23
C VAL A 298 -18.50 -13.41 -15.11
N LEU A 299 -18.44 -12.13 -14.76
CA LEU A 299 -17.47 -11.19 -15.33
C LEU A 299 -16.21 -11.19 -14.46
N LEU A 300 -15.08 -11.56 -15.02
CA LEU A 300 -13.78 -11.32 -14.40
C LEU A 300 -13.26 -9.95 -14.87
N GLY A 301 -12.50 -9.27 -14.02
CA GLY A 301 -11.71 -8.12 -14.44
C GLY A 301 -10.40 -7.99 -13.67
N ALA A 302 -9.36 -7.50 -14.36
CA ALA A 302 -8.10 -7.05 -13.78
C ALA A 302 -7.59 -5.87 -14.62
N GLY A 303 -6.77 -4.99 -14.05
CA GLY A 303 -6.44 -3.75 -14.74
C GLY A 303 -5.20 -3.04 -14.23
N VAL A 304 -4.61 -2.28 -15.15
CA VAL A 304 -3.43 -1.43 -14.95
C VAL A 304 -3.87 0.00 -14.62
N TYR A 305 -3.07 0.73 -13.85
CA TYR A 305 -3.29 2.16 -13.61
C TYR A 305 -2.40 2.98 -14.55
N LEU A 306 -3.01 3.86 -15.35
CA LEU A 306 -2.34 4.54 -16.47
C LEU A 306 -1.61 5.83 -16.09
N ALA A 307 -2.02 6.43 -14.98
CA ALA A 307 -1.44 7.62 -14.39
C ALA A 307 -1.82 7.68 -12.91
N ASP A 308 -1.05 8.42 -12.12
CA ASP A 308 -1.48 8.80 -10.77
C ASP A 308 -2.70 9.73 -10.83
N ALA A 309 -3.42 9.82 -9.72
CA ALA A 309 -4.60 10.65 -9.63
C ALA A 309 -4.24 12.12 -9.91
N PRO A 310 -5.12 12.90 -10.57
CA PRO A 310 -5.09 14.33 -10.41
C PRO A 310 -5.11 14.62 -8.90
N LYS A 311 -4.09 15.33 -8.39
CA LYS A 311 -4.11 15.83 -7.00
C LYS A 311 -5.20 16.88 -6.88
N ILE A 312 -6.44 16.42 -6.65
CA ILE A 312 -7.53 17.28 -6.24
C ILE A 312 -7.19 17.68 -4.80
N ASN A 313 -6.60 18.87 -4.65
CA ASN A 313 -6.47 19.53 -3.36
C ASN A 313 -7.88 19.90 -2.88
N VAL A 314 -8.62 18.92 -2.36
CA VAL A 314 -9.84 19.17 -1.60
C VAL A 314 -9.36 19.84 -0.32
N SER A 315 -9.47 21.16 -0.27
CA SER A 315 -9.20 21.96 0.92
C SER A 315 -10.30 21.73 1.97
N LYS A 316 -10.36 20.50 2.51
CA LYS A 316 -11.09 20.22 3.74
C LYS A 316 -10.35 20.99 4.83
N GLU A 317 -10.99 22.01 5.42
CA GLU A 317 -10.50 22.57 6.67
C GLU A 317 -10.67 21.47 7.72
N ASN A 318 -9.59 20.75 7.98
CA ASN A 318 -9.55 19.62 8.87
C ASN A 318 -9.51 20.12 10.32
N ILE A 319 -10.36 19.55 11.18
CA ILE A 319 -10.20 19.67 12.63
C ILE A 319 -8.90 18.95 13.01
N SER A 320 -8.06 19.58 13.86
CA SER A 320 -6.80 18.94 14.26
C SER A 320 -7.06 17.72 15.15
N PRO A 321 -6.11 16.78 15.27
CA PRO A 321 -6.23 15.66 16.20
C PRO A 321 -6.43 16.14 17.64
N PHE A 322 -5.71 17.21 18.03
CA PHE A 322 -5.83 17.84 19.33
C PHE A 322 -7.24 18.41 19.58
N ASP A 323 -7.81 19.13 18.61
CA ASP A 323 -9.16 19.71 18.72
C ASP A 323 -10.24 18.63 18.80
N LEU A 324 -10.11 17.52 18.06
CA LEU A 324 -11.04 16.39 18.15
C LEU A 324 -10.94 15.67 19.51
N LYS A 325 -9.71 15.52 20.05
CA LYS A 325 -9.49 14.96 21.39
C LYS A 325 -10.20 15.80 22.45
N ASN A 326 -10.10 17.13 22.38
CA ASN A 326 -10.80 18.04 23.27
C ASN A 326 -12.33 17.96 23.07
N PHE A 327 -12.82 17.97 21.83
CA PHE A 327 -14.24 17.81 21.51
C PHE A 327 -14.87 16.53 22.12
N VAL A 328 -14.15 15.41 22.11
CA VAL A 328 -14.62 14.15 22.76
C VAL A 328 -14.54 14.23 24.29
N ILE A 329 -13.60 14.99 24.85
CA ILE A 329 -13.54 15.28 26.30
C ILE A 329 -14.74 16.15 26.73
N ASP A 330 -15.08 17.18 25.96
CA ASP A 330 -16.25 18.04 26.22
C ASP A 330 -17.56 17.25 26.08
N ALA A 331 -17.65 16.37 25.08
CA ALA A 331 -18.79 15.46 24.93
C ALA A 331 -18.90 14.49 26.11
N ALA A 332 -17.78 13.97 26.62
CA ALA A 332 -17.75 13.12 27.82
C ALA A 332 -18.24 13.89 29.07
N ALA A 333 -17.71 15.10 29.32
CA ALA A 333 -18.11 15.92 30.46
C ALA A 333 -19.61 16.29 30.43
N LYS A 334 -20.19 16.50 29.24
CA LYS A 334 -21.64 16.68 29.09
C LYS A 334 -22.42 15.39 29.39
N LEU A 335 -21.93 14.24 28.95
CA LEU A 335 -22.55 12.93 29.23
C LEU A 335 -22.45 12.52 30.71
N GLU A 336 -21.36 12.85 31.41
CA GLU A 336 -21.20 12.64 32.87
C GLU A 336 -22.24 13.43 33.69
N LYS A 337 -22.67 14.58 33.17
CA LYS A 337 -23.64 15.47 33.80
C LYS A 337 -25.10 15.17 33.41
N GLU A 338 -25.34 14.79 32.15
CA GLU A 338 -26.69 14.77 31.56
C GLU A 338 -27.13 13.39 31.03
N GLY A 339 -26.20 12.44 30.86
CA GLY A 339 -26.48 11.11 30.30
C GLY A 339 -27.21 11.17 28.96
N GLU A 340 -28.23 10.34 28.78
CA GLU A 340 -29.06 10.28 27.58
C GLU A 340 -29.77 11.62 27.24
N ALA A 341 -29.93 12.55 28.19
CA ALA A 341 -30.55 13.85 27.89
C ALA A 341 -29.69 14.71 26.95
N ALA A 342 -28.37 14.50 26.92
CA ALA A 342 -27.46 15.17 25.97
C ALA A 342 -27.75 14.79 24.49
N PHE A 343 -28.37 13.63 24.24
CA PHE A 343 -28.58 13.09 22.89
C PHE A 343 -29.44 14.00 22.00
N GLY A 344 -30.32 14.81 22.58
CA GLY A 344 -31.11 15.79 21.84
C GLY A 344 -30.24 16.86 21.17
N GLU A 345 -29.28 17.42 21.93
CA GLU A 345 -28.36 18.44 21.43
C GLU A 345 -27.33 17.84 20.45
N PHE A 346 -26.87 16.61 20.72
CA PHE A 346 -25.94 15.89 19.83
C PHE A 346 -26.53 15.52 18.46
N LYS A 347 -27.87 15.48 18.29
CA LYS A 347 -28.53 15.26 16.99
C LYS A 347 -28.81 16.56 16.21
N MET A 348 -28.53 17.74 16.78
CA MET A 348 -28.70 19.01 16.07
C MET A 348 -27.60 19.19 15.01
N LYS A 349 -28.00 19.23 13.74
CA LYS A 349 -27.09 19.53 12.62
C LYS A 349 -26.68 21.00 12.61
N ASP A 350 -25.53 21.26 12.01
CA ASP A 350 -24.92 22.58 11.86
C ASP A 350 -24.72 23.28 13.22
N TRP A 351 -24.48 22.47 14.26
CA TRP A 351 -24.26 22.85 15.65
C TRP A 351 -22.90 22.32 16.13
N HIS A 352 -22.45 22.77 17.31
CA HIS A 352 -21.13 22.42 17.86
C HIS A 352 -20.86 20.89 17.86
N TRP A 353 -21.87 20.07 18.16
CA TRP A 353 -21.76 18.61 18.27
C TRP A 353 -21.86 17.84 16.95
N PHE A 354 -22.35 18.46 15.87
CA PHE A 354 -22.53 17.80 14.58
C PHE A 354 -22.56 18.82 13.42
N ASP A 355 -21.45 18.91 12.68
CA ASP A 355 -21.23 19.83 11.56
C ASP A 355 -20.96 19.09 10.23
N GLY A 356 -21.26 17.80 10.18
CA GLY A 356 -20.94 16.90 9.06
C GLY A 356 -19.48 16.44 9.00
N LYS A 357 -18.52 17.23 9.48
CA LYS A 357 -17.08 16.86 9.56
C LYS A 357 -16.81 16.01 10.81
N LYS A 358 -17.35 16.42 11.96
CA LYS A 358 -17.34 15.71 13.24
C LYS A 358 -18.77 15.44 13.72
N TYR A 359 -18.92 14.40 14.53
CA TYR A 359 -20.18 14.01 15.16
C TYR A 359 -19.94 13.10 16.36
N VAL A 360 -20.84 13.11 17.35
CA VAL A 360 -20.75 12.23 18.52
C VAL A 360 -21.37 10.85 18.24
N PHE A 361 -20.73 9.79 18.74
CA PHE A 361 -21.32 8.47 18.92
C PHE A 361 -21.09 7.93 20.34
N VAL A 362 -22.01 7.09 20.82
CA VAL A 362 -21.92 6.46 22.16
C VAL A 362 -22.28 4.97 22.06
N CYS A 363 -21.46 4.12 22.69
CA CYS A 363 -21.74 2.70 22.87
C CYS A 363 -21.66 2.33 24.37
N ASN A 364 -22.34 1.27 24.79
CA ASN A 364 -22.06 0.65 26.09
C ASN A 364 -20.83 -0.29 25.99
N LEU A 365 -20.35 -0.83 27.12
CA LEU A 365 -19.16 -1.70 27.15
C LEU A 365 -19.39 -3.15 26.60
N ASP A 366 -20.63 -3.52 26.26
CA ASP A 366 -20.88 -4.71 25.42
C ASP A 366 -20.59 -4.45 23.94
N GLY A 367 -20.39 -3.18 23.56
CA GLY A 367 -20.27 -2.72 22.19
C GLY A 367 -21.62 -2.54 21.50
N LYS A 368 -22.72 -2.34 22.25
CA LYS A 368 -24.01 -1.93 21.68
C LYS A 368 -24.04 -0.42 21.48
N VAL A 369 -24.33 0.04 20.27
CA VAL A 369 -24.51 1.46 19.96
C VAL A 369 -25.78 1.96 20.67
N LYS A 370 -25.63 2.98 21.51
CA LYS A 370 -26.75 3.65 22.20
C LYS A 370 -27.10 5.00 21.56
N PHE A 371 -26.17 5.57 20.79
CA PHE A 371 -26.34 6.84 20.06
C PHE A 371 -25.38 6.96 18.88
N HIS A 372 -25.81 7.45 17.72
CA HIS A 372 -24.92 7.76 16.59
C HIS A 372 -25.48 8.89 15.70
N ALA A 373 -25.00 10.13 15.90
CA ALA A 373 -25.62 11.33 15.32
C ALA A 373 -25.66 11.37 13.79
N ALA A 374 -24.61 10.91 13.11
CA ALA A 374 -24.52 10.97 11.64
C ALA A 374 -25.20 9.80 10.91
N ASP A 375 -25.46 8.69 11.59
CA ASP A 375 -26.16 7.53 11.05
C ASP A 375 -26.93 6.81 12.19
N PRO A 376 -28.18 7.22 12.45
CA PRO A 376 -29.01 6.58 13.47
C PRO A 376 -29.42 5.14 13.13
N THR A 377 -29.16 4.62 11.92
CA THR A 377 -29.49 3.22 11.58
C THR A 377 -28.60 2.21 12.32
N LEU A 378 -27.49 2.68 12.88
CA LEU A 378 -26.63 1.91 13.77
C LEU A 378 -27.14 1.85 15.22
N GLU A 379 -28.13 2.66 15.62
CA GLU A 379 -28.60 2.68 17.02
C GLU A 379 -29.29 1.36 17.39
N GLY A 380 -28.69 0.62 18.33
CA GLY A 380 -29.10 -0.73 18.72
C GLY A 380 -28.19 -1.86 18.22
N GLU A 381 -27.34 -1.61 17.22
CA GLU A 381 -26.40 -2.61 16.66
C GLU A 381 -25.25 -2.95 17.62
N ILE A 382 -24.66 -4.14 17.44
CA ILE A 382 -23.47 -4.59 18.18
C ILE A 382 -22.23 -4.45 17.29
N ILE A 383 -21.31 -3.56 17.67
CA ILE A 383 -20.06 -3.29 16.94
C ILE A 383 -18.88 -4.18 17.38
N LYS A 384 -18.96 -4.85 18.53
CA LYS A 384 -17.87 -5.65 19.15
C LYS A 384 -17.19 -6.68 18.23
N TYR A 385 -17.90 -7.17 17.22
CA TYR A 385 -17.43 -8.15 16.24
C TYR A 385 -17.47 -7.64 14.80
N ARG A 386 -17.69 -6.33 14.58
CA ARG A 386 -17.63 -5.72 13.25
C ARG A 386 -16.16 -5.60 12.83
N GLU A 387 -15.84 -6.13 11.66
CA GLU A 387 -14.59 -5.86 10.96
C GLU A 387 -14.74 -4.65 10.02
N ASP A 388 -13.63 -3.97 9.75
CA ASP A 388 -13.53 -2.90 8.75
C ASP A 388 -13.11 -3.44 7.37
N ALA A 389 -12.87 -2.55 6.39
CA ALA A 389 -12.51 -2.95 5.03
C ALA A 389 -11.16 -3.73 4.91
N LEU A 390 -10.29 -3.68 5.91
CA LEU A 390 -9.04 -4.44 6.00
C LEU A 390 -9.13 -5.63 6.97
N GLY A 391 -10.34 -5.94 7.46
CA GLY A 391 -10.59 -7.01 8.42
C GLY A 391 -10.18 -6.66 9.85
N ARG A 392 -10.06 -5.38 10.21
CA ARG A 392 -9.66 -4.93 11.55
C ARG A 392 -10.90 -4.90 12.45
N LEU A 393 -10.83 -5.49 13.64
CA LEU A 393 -11.94 -5.53 14.61
C LEU A 393 -12.10 -4.19 15.34
N TYR A 394 -12.39 -3.11 14.61
CA TYR A 394 -12.41 -1.73 15.13
C TYR A 394 -13.33 -1.54 16.34
N GLY A 395 -14.49 -2.22 16.35
CA GLY A 395 -15.42 -2.17 17.48
C GLY A 395 -14.93 -2.94 18.72
N ARG A 396 -13.98 -3.89 18.57
CA ARG A 396 -13.23 -4.45 19.69
C ARG A 396 -12.18 -3.45 20.17
N MET A 397 -11.43 -2.83 19.25
CA MET A 397 -10.43 -1.81 19.59
C MET A 397 -11.05 -0.63 20.37
N PHE A 398 -12.28 -0.19 20.02
CA PHE A 398 -13.01 0.82 20.80
C PHE A 398 -13.23 0.36 22.25
N LEU A 399 -13.64 -0.89 22.45
CA LEU A 399 -13.87 -1.45 23.78
C LEU A 399 -12.56 -1.62 24.56
N GLU A 400 -11.49 -2.09 23.91
CA GLU A 400 -10.18 -2.28 24.53
C GLU A 400 -9.54 -0.94 24.93
N THR A 401 -9.63 0.09 24.08
CA THR A 401 -9.21 1.47 24.40
C THR A 401 -10.05 2.05 25.54
N ALA A 402 -11.37 1.89 25.52
CA ALA A 402 -12.25 2.34 26.61
C ALA A 402 -11.99 1.56 27.92
N SER A 403 -11.66 0.27 27.85
CA SER A 403 -11.38 -0.58 29.03
C SER A 403 -9.94 -0.47 29.54
N SER A 404 -9.11 0.35 28.88
CA SER A 404 -7.72 0.58 29.29
C SER A 404 -7.63 1.34 30.62
N GLU A 405 -6.45 1.30 31.23
CA GLU A 405 -6.13 2.05 32.45
C GLU A 405 -6.32 3.57 32.27
N ALA A 406 -5.87 4.10 31.12
CA ALA A 406 -6.13 5.50 30.73
C ALA A 406 -7.61 5.76 30.40
N GLY A 407 -8.38 4.73 30.06
CA GLY A 407 -9.78 4.79 29.66
C GLY A 407 -10.05 5.56 28.37
N GLN A 408 -9.02 5.93 27.61
CA GLN A 408 -9.16 6.76 26.41
C GLN A 408 -7.98 6.57 25.46
N GLY A 409 -8.15 6.93 24.18
CA GLY A 409 -7.11 6.86 23.17
C GLY A 409 -7.64 6.88 21.74
N TRP A 410 -6.72 6.86 20.78
CA TRP A 410 -7.04 6.80 19.35
C TRP A 410 -7.30 5.37 18.86
N VAL A 411 -8.21 5.23 17.90
CA VAL A 411 -8.43 3.99 17.14
C VAL A 411 -8.51 4.31 15.65
N HIS A 412 -7.70 3.61 14.86
CA HIS A 412 -7.54 3.81 13.42
C HIS A 412 -8.09 2.60 12.65
N TYR A 413 -9.00 2.85 11.71
CA TYR A 413 -9.80 1.85 10.99
C TYR A 413 -10.28 2.42 9.64
N VAL A 414 -10.80 1.59 8.74
CA VAL A 414 -11.16 2.00 7.36
C VAL A 414 -12.68 1.92 7.17
N PHE A 415 -13.33 3.09 7.07
CA PHE A 415 -14.79 3.25 7.16
C PHE A 415 -15.29 4.25 6.08
N PRO A 416 -16.48 4.06 5.48
CA PRO A 416 -17.02 5.00 4.49
C PRO A 416 -17.25 6.41 5.06
N GLU A 417 -16.94 7.44 4.28
CA GLU A 417 -17.47 8.79 4.53
C GLU A 417 -19.01 8.77 4.39
N PRO A 418 -19.77 9.60 5.15
CA PRO A 418 -21.23 9.55 5.11
C PRO A 418 -21.81 9.82 3.72
N GLY A 419 -22.33 8.77 3.08
CA GLY A 419 -22.86 8.81 1.70
C GLY A 419 -21.93 8.23 0.62
N ASP A 420 -20.71 7.84 0.97
CA ASP A 420 -19.79 7.13 0.08
C ASP A 420 -19.85 5.59 0.29
N ILE A 421 -19.42 4.83 -0.71
CA ILE A 421 -19.11 3.40 -0.60
C ILE A 421 -17.59 3.15 -0.49
N PHE A 422 -16.78 4.14 -0.90
CA PHE A 422 -15.34 4.26 -0.72
C PHE A 422 -14.95 4.24 0.79
N PRO A 423 -14.38 3.18 1.41
CA PRO A 423 -14.02 3.26 2.81
C PRO A 423 -12.67 4.00 2.92
N ALA A 424 -12.68 5.11 3.63
CA ALA A 424 -11.52 5.95 3.87
C ALA A 424 -10.89 5.61 5.23
N TRP A 425 -9.61 5.93 5.42
CA TRP A 425 -9.02 5.83 6.75
C TRP A 425 -9.72 6.80 7.70
N LYS A 426 -10.14 6.30 8.86
CA LYS A 426 -10.81 7.05 9.91
C LYS A 426 -10.09 6.85 11.23
N SER A 427 -9.87 7.96 11.91
CA SER A 427 -9.16 8.02 13.18
C SER A 427 -10.11 8.61 14.21
N SER A 428 -10.60 7.77 15.12
CA SER A 428 -11.54 8.18 16.18
C SER A 428 -10.84 8.25 17.52
N PHE A 429 -11.04 9.35 18.25
CA PHE A 429 -10.69 9.40 19.67
C PHE A 429 -11.85 8.81 20.47
N ILE A 430 -11.54 7.86 21.35
CA ILE A 430 -12.49 7.12 22.19
C ILE A 430 -12.21 7.47 23.65
N LYS A 431 -13.26 7.67 24.45
CA LYS A 431 -13.17 7.93 25.89
C LYS A 431 -14.24 7.18 26.66
N ARG A 432 -13.86 6.46 27.72
CA ARG A 432 -14.75 5.88 28.72
C ARG A 432 -15.39 6.99 29.54
N VAL A 433 -16.68 6.86 29.79
CA VAL A 433 -17.53 7.87 30.42
C VAL A 433 -18.58 7.19 31.30
N THR A 434 -18.84 7.73 32.49
CA THR A 434 -19.86 7.18 33.41
C THR A 434 -21.06 8.11 33.43
N PHE A 435 -22.24 7.61 33.08
CA PHE A 435 -23.46 8.42 33.09
C PHE A 435 -23.95 8.70 34.53
N PRO A 436 -24.85 9.69 34.76
CA PRO A 436 -25.52 9.90 36.04
C PRO A 436 -26.25 8.67 36.61
N SER A 437 -26.57 7.69 35.77
CA SER A 437 -27.14 6.38 36.14
C SER A 437 -26.14 5.41 36.76
N GLY A 438 -24.84 5.68 36.66
CA GLY A 438 -23.75 4.74 36.99
C GLY A 438 -23.39 3.75 35.87
N GLU A 439 -24.06 3.78 34.72
CA GLU A 439 -23.70 2.92 33.58
C GLU A 439 -22.45 3.46 32.86
N GLU A 440 -21.39 2.64 32.78
CA GLU A 440 -20.20 2.95 31.98
C GLU A 440 -20.45 2.75 30.48
N HIS A 441 -19.96 3.72 29.72
CA HIS A 441 -20.07 3.82 28.28
C HIS A 441 -18.71 4.19 27.67
N LEU A 442 -18.64 4.14 26.34
CA LEU A 442 -17.65 4.89 25.58
C LEU A 442 -18.35 5.94 24.71
N VAL A 443 -17.76 7.13 24.66
CA VAL A 443 -18.08 8.20 23.71
C VAL A 443 -16.93 8.37 22.73
N GLY A 444 -17.23 8.77 21.50
CA GLY A 444 -16.21 9.08 20.52
C GLY A 444 -16.68 9.99 19.39
N SER A 445 -15.69 10.45 18.62
CA SER A 445 -15.82 11.16 17.35
C SER A 445 -14.58 10.83 16.50
N GLY A 446 -14.60 11.10 15.19
CA GLY A 446 -13.50 10.72 14.31
C GLY A 446 -13.32 11.56 13.05
N ILE A 447 -12.06 11.69 12.64
CA ILE A 447 -11.62 12.40 11.42
C ILE A 447 -11.40 11.37 10.30
N TYR A 448 -11.90 11.66 9.10
CA TYR A 448 -11.55 10.91 7.89
C TYR A 448 -10.31 11.51 7.25
N ASN A 449 -9.38 10.65 6.81
CA ASN A 449 -8.14 11.01 6.14
C ASN A 449 -7.29 12.01 6.95
N MET A 450 -7.26 11.77 8.27
CA MET A 450 -6.52 12.56 9.25
C MET A 450 -5.03 12.64 8.89
N GLU A 451 -4.50 13.86 8.72
CA GLU A 451 -3.06 14.05 8.55
C GLU A 451 -2.34 13.69 9.86
N MET A 452 -1.24 12.96 9.74
CA MET A 452 -0.42 12.53 10.88
C MET A 452 0.56 13.63 11.26
N ASP A 453 0.68 13.89 12.55
CA ASP A 453 1.52 14.94 13.14
C ASP A 453 2.43 14.40 14.26
N GLU A 454 3.26 15.27 14.82
CA GLU A 454 4.17 14.93 15.92
C GLU A 454 3.39 14.46 17.17
N PHE A 455 2.28 15.10 17.49
CA PHE A 455 1.44 14.78 18.66
C PHE A 455 0.88 13.34 18.61
N LEU A 456 0.36 12.92 17.47
CA LEU A 456 -0.18 11.58 17.26
C LEU A 456 0.90 10.50 17.32
N ILE A 457 2.06 10.76 16.72
CA ILE A 457 3.18 9.83 16.73
C ILE A 457 3.75 9.70 18.14
N GLU A 458 3.83 10.78 18.92
CA GLU A 458 4.19 10.68 20.35
C GLU A 458 3.16 9.82 21.10
N GLU A 459 1.85 10.10 21.02
CA GLU A 459 0.83 9.28 21.71
C GLU A 459 0.93 7.78 21.33
N MET A 460 1.17 7.47 20.05
CA MET A 460 1.38 6.10 19.56
C MET A 460 2.65 5.45 20.14
N VAL A 461 3.79 6.16 20.14
CA VAL A 461 5.06 5.65 20.69
C VAL A 461 4.97 5.50 22.20
N TYR A 462 4.31 6.41 22.93
CA TYR A 462 4.10 6.27 24.37
C TYR A 462 3.21 5.07 24.71
N GLN A 463 2.15 4.79 23.93
CA GLN A 463 1.32 3.59 24.11
C GLN A 463 2.10 2.30 23.82
N ALA A 464 2.86 2.25 22.73
CA ALA A 464 3.70 1.08 22.41
C ALA A 464 4.83 0.89 23.43
N ALA A 465 5.44 1.99 23.91
CA ALA A 465 6.45 1.98 24.94
C ALA A 465 5.91 1.44 26.27
N ALA A 466 4.69 1.83 26.67
CA ALA A 466 4.04 1.28 27.86
C ALA A 466 3.75 -0.22 27.73
N LEU A 467 3.35 -0.70 26.55
CA LEU A 467 3.16 -2.12 26.28
C LEU A 467 4.48 -2.91 26.40
N VAL A 468 5.56 -2.43 25.78
CA VAL A 468 6.91 -3.03 25.91
C VAL A 468 7.47 -2.92 27.33
N GLN A 469 7.13 -1.88 28.09
CA GLN A 469 7.52 -1.73 29.50
C GLN A 469 6.79 -2.73 30.41
N LYS A 470 5.57 -3.13 30.04
CA LYS A 470 4.73 -4.08 30.78
C LYS A 470 5.04 -5.54 30.44
N GLU A 471 5.29 -5.84 29.17
CA GLU A 471 5.32 -7.22 28.62
C GLU A 471 6.68 -7.58 27.99
N GLY A 472 7.60 -6.63 27.83
CA GLY A 472 8.91 -6.87 27.23
C GLY A 472 8.81 -7.39 25.79
N ARG A 473 9.42 -8.54 25.54
CA ARG A 473 9.42 -9.20 24.22
C ARG A 473 8.07 -9.84 23.87
N GLU A 474 7.18 -10.09 24.83
CA GLU A 474 5.83 -10.63 24.57
C GLU A 474 4.94 -9.60 23.86
N ALA A 475 5.21 -8.31 24.04
CA ALA A 475 4.56 -7.23 23.29
C ALA A 475 4.79 -7.32 21.77
N PHE A 476 5.88 -7.98 21.33
CA PHE A 476 6.33 -7.92 19.94
C PHE A 476 5.39 -8.62 18.95
N GLU A 477 4.52 -9.53 19.39
CA GLU A 477 3.48 -10.08 18.51
C GLU A 477 2.36 -9.06 18.25
N LYS A 478 1.94 -8.33 19.30
CA LYS A 478 0.93 -7.25 19.22
C LYS A 478 1.42 -6.06 18.41
N LEU A 479 2.73 -5.77 18.45
CA LEU A 479 3.36 -4.73 17.62
C LEU A 479 3.53 -5.16 16.14
N ARG A 480 3.55 -6.47 15.84
CA ARG A 480 3.61 -6.99 14.46
C ARG A 480 2.24 -7.11 13.79
N ASP A 481 1.15 -7.13 14.56
CA ASP A 481 -0.20 -7.30 14.01
C ASP A 481 -0.62 -6.08 13.16
N LYS A 482 -0.68 -6.27 11.85
CA LYS A 482 -1.15 -5.26 10.88
C LYS A 482 -2.63 -4.90 11.02
N LYS A 483 -3.41 -5.69 11.77
CA LYS A 483 -4.79 -5.39 12.15
C LYS A 483 -4.90 -4.65 13.50
N GLY A 484 -3.83 -4.63 14.29
CA GLY A 484 -3.75 -3.99 15.59
C GLY A 484 -3.61 -2.46 15.53
N PRO A 485 -3.55 -1.78 16.69
CA PRO A 485 -3.47 -0.32 16.77
C PRO A 485 -2.10 0.25 16.33
N PHE A 486 -1.06 -0.58 16.25
CA PHE A 486 0.32 -0.13 16.02
C PHE A 486 0.77 -0.14 14.54
N TYR A 487 -0.17 -0.34 13.62
CA TYR A 487 0.02 -0.24 12.18
C TYR A 487 -1.27 0.32 11.55
N PHE A 488 -1.21 1.44 10.83
CA PHE A 488 -2.35 2.04 10.11
C PHE A 488 -1.87 3.10 9.12
N MET A 489 -2.64 3.38 8.05
CA MET A 489 -2.19 4.26 6.96
C MET A 489 -0.79 3.81 6.45
N ASP A 490 0.20 4.71 6.43
CA ASP A 490 1.63 4.43 6.24
C ASP A 490 2.44 4.49 7.55
N THR A 491 1.77 4.62 8.70
CA THR A 491 2.34 4.77 10.05
C THR A 491 2.44 3.41 10.76
N TYR A 492 3.56 3.18 11.46
CA TYR A 492 3.84 1.91 12.15
C TYR A 492 4.86 2.08 13.27
N VAL A 493 4.71 1.28 14.33
CA VAL A 493 5.76 1.14 15.35
C VAL A 493 6.84 0.16 14.90
N PHE A 494 8.09 0.49 15.20
CA PHE A 494 9.26 -0.39 15.12
C PHE A 494 9.97 -0.46 16.48
N VAL A 495 10.81 -1.49 16.67
CA VAL A 495 11.61 -1.65 17.90
C VAL A 495 13.03 -2.06 17.56
N LEU A 496 14.01 -1.33 18.08
CA LEU A 496 15.44 -1.60 18.02
C LEU A 496 15.99 -2.12 19.37
N SER A 497 17.06 -2.93 19.34
CA SER A 497 17.96 -3.12 20.48
C SER A 497 19.12 -2.10 20.49
N PRO A 498 19.81 -1.90 21.63
CA PRO A 498 20.83 -0.86 21.79
C PRO A 498 22.12 -1.05 20.98
N ASP A 499 22.25 -2.18 20.26
CA ASP A 499 23.32 -2.47 19.31
C ASP A 499 22.99 -2.03 17.87
N GLY A 500 21.74 -1.62 17.61
CA GLY A 500 21.22 -1.31 16.28
C GLY A 500 20.57 -2.48 15.55
N THR A 501 20.27 -3.60 16.23
CA THR A 501 19.51 -4.70 15.63
C THR A 501 18.01 -4.44 15.66
N GLU A 502 17.35 -4.61 14.50
CA GLU A 502 15.90 -4.48 14.35
C GLU A 502 15.18 -5.68 15.01
N LEU A 503 14.30 -5.44 15.98
CA LEU A 503 13.58 -6.48 16.72
C LEU A 503 12.12 -6.65 16.29
N VAL A 504 11.50 -5.58 15.80
CA VAL A 504 10.12 -5.55 15.30
C VAL A 504 10.01 -4.54 14.17
N ASN A 505 9.50 -4.94 13.01
CA ASN A 505 9.11 -4.01 11.94
C ASN A 505 7.95 -4.58 11.09
N PRO A 506 6.68 -4.26 11.38
CA PRO A 506 5.54 -4.76 10.61
C PRO A 506 5.50 -4.22 9.17
N ALA A 507 6.01 -3.00 8.91
CA ALA A 507 6.06 -2.45 7.56
C ALA A 507 7.08 -3.18 6.68
N GLN A 508 8.24 -3.48 7.23
CA GLN A 508 9.40 -4.04 6.53
C GLN A 508 9.98 -5.25 7.29
N PRO A 509 9.23 -6.38 7.44
CA PRO A 509 9.68 -7.53 8.26
C PRO A 509 11.01 -8.15 7.82
N SER A 510 11.42 -7.92 6.56
CA SER A 510 12.73 -8.29 6.03
C SER A 510 13.93 -7.55 6.67
N LEU A 511 13.67 -6.57 7.55
CA LEU A 511 14.68 -5.90 8.36
C LEU A 511 14.94 -6.61 9.70
N GLU A 512 13.96 -7.32 10.25
CA GLU A 512 14.09 -7.92 11.57
C GLU A 512 15.29 -8.88 11.67
N ARG A 513 15.98 -8.83 12.81
CA ARG A 513 17.22 -9.54 13.13
C ARG A 513 18.46 -9.10 12.36
N LYS A 514 18.36 -8.13 11.43
CA LYS A 514 19.54 -7.46 10.87
C LYS A 514 20.02 -6.38 11.83
N ASN A 515 21.34 -6.24 11.95
CA ASN A 515 21.94 -5.05 12.53
C ASN A 515 22.01 -3.95 11.46
N LEU A 516 21.45 -2.78 11.79
CA LEU A 516 21.30 -1.64 10.89
C LEU A 516 22.15 -0.42 11.33
N ILE A 517 23.10 -0.59 12.26
CA ILE A 517 23.88 0.50 12.85
C ILE A 517 24.68 1.32 11.81
N ASP A 518 25.17 0.65 10.75
CA ASP A 518 25.94 1.28 9.66
C ASP A 518 25.12 1.61 8.42
N MET A 519 23.81 1.35 8.45
CA MET A 519 22.88 1.71 7.37
C MET A 519 22.77 3.22 7.22
N LYS A 520 22.68 3.67 5.96
CA LYS A 520 22.49 5.08 5.59
C LYS A 520 21.21 5.29 4.80
N ASP A 521 20.61 6.47 4.94
CA ASP A 521 19.56 6.95 4.04
C ASP A 521 20.13 7.48 2.71
N LEU A 522 19.26 7.93 1.80
CA LEU A 522 19.67 8.52 0.50
C LEU A 522 20.56 9.78 0.63
N ASN A 523 20.57 10.43 1.78
CA ASN A 523 21.41 11.61 2.07
C ASN A 523 22.75 11.22 2.71
N GLY A 524 23.00 9.92 2.93
CA GLY A 524 24.18 9.39 3.61
C GLY A 524 24.09 9.40 5.14
N LYS A 525 22.92 9.68 5.71
CA LYS A 525 22.67 9.86 7.15
C LYS A 525 22.54 8.51 7.88
N TYR A 526 23.25 8.32 8.99
CA TYR A 526 23.20 7.09 9.80
C TYR A 526 21.95 7.04 10.70
N VAL A 527 20.79 6.72 10.12
CA VAL A 527 19.47 6.65 10.76
C VAL A 527 19.52 6.06 12.18
N VAL A 528 19.95 4.80 12.30
CA VAL A 528 19.88 4.04 13.57
C VAL A 528 20.88 4.55 14.62
N LYS A 529 22.03 5.10 14.22
CA LYS A 529 22.95 5.73 15.19
C LYS A 529 22.36 6.98 15.84
N GLU A 530 21.65 7.79 15.07
CA GLU A 530 20.99 8.99 15.60
C GLU A 530 19.75 8.65 16.42
N GLU A 531 18.95 7.67 15.99
CA GLU A 531 17.83 7.13 16.78
C GLU A 531 18.30 6.58 18.14
N LEU A 532 19.39 5.80 18.16
CA LEU A 532 19.97 5.30 19.39
C LEU A 532 20.56 6.42 20.26
N ALA A 533 21.24 7.42 19.69
CA ALA A 533 21.75 8.55 20.47
C ALA A 533 20.62 9.31 21.18
N LEU A 534 19.56 9.68 20.44
CA LEU A 534 18.38 10.36 21.00
C LEU A 534 17.71 9.55 22.11
N ALA A 535 17.52 8.24 21.91
CA ALA A 535 16.88 7.38 22.89
C ALA A 535 17.78 7.03 24.10
N LEU A 536 19.08 6.82 23.91
CA LEU A 536 19.99 6.40 24.97
C LEU A 536 20.50 7.60 25.80
N ASP A 537 20.82 8.73 25.17
CA ASP A 537 21.38 9.89 25.88
C ASP A 537 20.30 10.79 26.47
N HIS A 538 19.17 10.97 25.76
CA HIS A 538 18.08 11.86 26.18
C HIS A 538 16.80 11.12 26.62
N GLY A 539 16.70 9.81 26.38
CA GLY A 539 15.53 9.00 26.74
C GLY A 539 14.43 8.98 25.68
N SER A 540 14.31 10.04 24.89
CA SER A 540 13.51 10.12 23.66
C SER A 540 13.89 11.34 22.82
N GLY A 541 13.58 11.33 21.53
CA GLY A 541 13.78 12.48 20.66
C GLY A 541 13.24 12.30 19.24
N TRP A 542 13.24 13.41 18.49
CA TRP A 542 12.78 13.51 17.10
C TRP A 542 13.95 13.60 16.12
N LEU A 543 13.80 13.00 14.94
CA LEU A 543 14.68 13.19 13.79
C LEU A 543 13.95 13.12 12.45
N GLU A 544 14.41 13.91 11.46
CA GLU A 544 14.06 13.72 10.05
C GLU A 544 15.06 12.75 9.38
N THR A 545 14.55 11.82 8.57
CA THR A 545 15.34 10.89 7.73
C THR A 545 14.67 10.66 6.38
N SER A 546 15.41 10.18 5.37
CA SER A 546 14.79 9.62 4.16
C SER A 546 14.49 8.13 4.35
N TRP A 547 13.20 7.76 4.34
CA TRP A 547 12.78 6.39 4.63
C TRP A 547 11.67 5.88 3.71
N PHE A 548 11.64 4.56 3.51
CA PHE A 548 10.66 3.88 2.66
C PHE A 548 9.27 3.85 3.32
N ARG A 549 8.23 4.30 2.60
CA ARG A 549 6.84 4.12 3.06
C ARG A 549 6.43 2.64 2.99
N PRO A 550 5.51 2.14 3.85
CA PRO A 550 5.05 0.75 3.77
C PRO A 550 4.47 0.44 2.39
N GLY A 551 4.86 -0.71 1.82
CA GLY A 551 4.43 -1.11 0.48
C GLY A 551 5.09 -0.37 -0.69
N THR A 552 5.95 0.63 -0.44
CA THR A 552 6.73 1.32 -1.48
C THR A 552 8.23 1.11 -1.27
N ASN A 553 8.99 1.27 -2.35
CA ASN A 553 10.45 1.19 -2.34
C ASN A 553 11.11 2.54 -2.71
N THR A 554 10.34 3.62 -2.61
CA THR A 554 10.81 4.99 -2.87
C THR A 554 10.93 5.72 -1.52
N PRO A 555 12.15 6.02 -1.05
CA PRO A 555 12.33 6.81 0.17
C PRO A 555 11.65 8.18 0.07
N SER A 556 11.00 8.58 1.15
CA SER A 556 10.37 9.88 1.38
C SER A 556 10.95 10.50 2.64
N PRO A 557 10.92 11.84 2.81
CA PRO A 557 11.14 12.46 4.11
C PRO A 557 10.18 11.84 5.16
N LYS A 558 10.72 11.43 6.30
CA LYS A 558 10.02 10.84 7.43
C LYS A 558 10.46 11.55 8.70
N MET A 559 9.49 12.11 9.42
CA MET A 559 9.69 12.57 10.79
C MET A 559 9.47 11.37 11.72
N THR A 560 10.49 11.02 12.50
CA THR A 560 10.50 9.84 13.36
C THR A 560 10.72 10.25 14.81
N PHE A 561 9.93 9.69 15.73
CA PHE A 561 10.13 9.82 17.17
C PHE A 561 10.57 8.46 17.73
N VAL A 562 11.55 8.49 18.63
CA VAL A 562 12.08 7.30 19.30
C VAL A 562 12.08 7.48 20.80
N LYS A 563 11.83 6.40 21.54
CA LYS A 563 11.79 6.36 23.00
C LYS A 563 12.45 5.13 23.57
N ARG A 564 13.34 5.32 24.54
CA ARG A 564 13.95 4.23 25.32
C ARG A 564 12.98 3.67 26.35
N VAL A 565 12.89 2.35 26.37
CA VAL A 565 12.12 1.54 27.31
C VAL A 565 13.04 0.56 28.01
N LYS A 566 12.72 0.16 29.25
CA LYS A 566 13.43 -0.92 29.97
C LYS A 566 12.45 -1.92 30.55
N PHE A 567 12.75 -3.21 30.39
CA PHE A 567 12.01 -4.33 30.98
C PHE A 567 13.00 -5.34 31.58
N ARG A 568 12.91 -5.58 32.89
CA ARG A 568 13.76 -6.55 33.63
C ARG A 568 15.28 -6.40 33.39
N GLY A 569 15.76 -5.19 33.07
CA GLY A 569 17.16 -4.88 32.76
C GLY A 569 17.49 -4.83 31.27
N GLU A 570 16.72 -5.52 30.42
CA GLU A 570 16.80 -5.37 28.97
C GLU A 570 16.33 -3.95 28.58
N THR A 571 16.96 -3.37 27.55
CA THR A 571 16.67 -2.03 27.05
C THR A 571 16.22 -2.12 25.60
N PHE A 572 15.14 -1.43 25.26
CA PHE A 572 14.58 -1.35 23.91
C PHE A 572 14.46 0.11 23.49
N ILE A 573 14.49 0.37 22.20
CA ILE A 573 14.17 1.67 21.62
C ILE A 573 12.93 1.46 20.75
N VAL A 574 11.80 1.99 21.20
CA VAL A 574 10.50 1.92 20.51
C VAL A 574 10.33 3.20 19.71
N GLY A 575 10.01 3.10 18.42
CA GLY A 575 9.85 4.27 17.56
C GLY A 575 8.65 4.17 16.63
N SER A 576 8.24 5.31 16.09
CA SER A 576 7.24 5.44 15.01
C SER A 576 7.49 6.76 14.27
N GLY A 577 6.84 6.98 13.13
CA GLY A 577 7.00 8.22 12.38
C GLY A 577 6.03 8.38 11.24
N TYR A 578 5.86 9.62 10.81
CA TYR A 578 4.98 10.03 9.71
C TYR A 578 5.81 10.62 8.56
N TYR A 579 5.21 10.73 7.38
CA TYR A 579 5.88 11.24 6.18
C TYR A 579 5.20 12.55 5.72
N PRO A 580 5.78 13.72 6.02
CA PRO A 580 5.16 15.01 5.73
C PRO A 580 4.65 15.15 4.29
N THR A 581 3.49 15.79 4.15
CA THR A 581 3.01 16.34 2.89
C THR A 581 3.89 17.53 2.45
N LYS A 582 4.09 17.68 1.14
CA LYS A 582 4.82 18.77 0.48
C LYS A 582 3.91 19.46 -0.54
#